data_AF-A0A1F7LLL6-F1
#
_entry.id   AF-A0A1F7LLL6-F1
#
_cell.length_a   1.000
_cell.length_b   1.000
_cell.length_c   1.000
_cell.angle_alpha   90.00
_cell.angle_beta   90.00
_cell.angle_gamma   90.00
#
_symmetry.space_group_name_H-M   'P 1'
#
loop_
_entity.id
_entity.type
_entity.pdbx_description
1 polymer ?
#
loop_
_entity_poly.entity_id
_entity_poly.type
_entity_poly.pdbx_seq_one_letter_code
_entity_poly.pdbx_strand_id
1 'polypeptide(L)'
;MGAWRAEAGFSLAELLASLALLGLLMAAALTVLVAGQESYGLGAARIDAQQSARIALERMAKELREAGYDPTGAGLAAVVLAEPTRVAFQRDLNGNGVVDPTRERVSYLLRGSVLRREAGAGAQPIIEGVRSLALTYFDRAGVETTDPARAAGIRIRLDVGRRGPGALMETQVSFRNATQ
;
A
#
# COMPACT_ATOMS: atom_id res chain seq x y z
N MET A 1 -30.37 8.75 75.33
CA MET A 1 -30.34 7.29 75.10
C MET A 1 -30.04 7.04 73.64
N GLY A 2 -28.77 6.84 73.28
CA GLY A 2 -28.36 6.53 71.91
C GLY A 2 -28.12 5.03 71.80
N ALA A 3 -28.95 4.33 71.03
CA ALA A 3 -28.71 2.93 70.70
C ALA A 3 -27.51 2.87 69.75
N TRP A 4 -26.38 2.35 70.24
CA TRP A 4 -25.25 2.01 69.40
C TRP A 4 -25.70 0.85 68.49
N ARG A 5 -25.79 1.11 67.19
CA ARG A 5 -26.02 0.05 66.20
C ARG A 5 -24.83 -0.91 66.27
N ALA A 6 -25.10 -2.19 66.49
CA ALA A 6 -24.09 -3.22 66.33
C ALA A 6 -23.72 -3.28 64.82
N GLU A 7 -22.47 -2.97 64.49
CA GLU A 7 -21.92 -3.27 63.17
C GLU A 7 -21.84 -4.78 63.02
N ALA A 8 -22.66 -5.36 62.14
CA ALA A 8 -22.55 -6.77 61.78
C ALA A 8 -21.30 -6.96 60.91
N GLY A 9 -20.33 -7.73 61.39
CA GLY A 9 -19.16 -8.13 60.60
C GLY A 9 -19.54 -9.12 59.49
N PHE A 10 -18.74 -9.17 58.42
CA PHE A 10 -18.94 -10.11 57.30
C PHE A 10 -18.59 -11.55 57.69
N SER A 11 -19.39 -12.50 57.21
CA SER A 11 -19.05 -13.93 57.32
C SER A 11 -17.96 -14.33 56.32
N LEU A 12 -17.18 -15.35 56.65
CA LEU A 12 -16.18 -15.93 55.74
C LEU A 12 -16.83 -16.40 54.42
N ALA A 13 -18.05 -16.92 54.47
CA ALA A 13 -18.79 -17.37 53.29
C ALA A 13 -19.13 -16.20 52.34
N GLU A 14 -19.54 -15.04 52.87
CA GLU A 14 -19.79 -13.84 52.07
C GLU A 14 -18.51 -13.28 51.45
N LEU A 15 -17.40 -13.30 52.18
CA LEU A 15 -16.08 -12.93 51.64
C LEU A 15 -15.66 -13.85 50.49
N LEU A 16 -15.80 -15.17 50.66
CA LEU A 16 -15.49 -16.15 49.61
C LEU A 16 -16.40 -15.99 48.38
N ALA A 17 -17.70 -15.78 48.59
CA ALA A 17 -18.64 -15.54 47.51
C ALA A 17 -18.32 -14.23 46.76
N SER A 18 -18.00 -13.16 47.49
CA SER A 18 -17.63 -11.86 46.91
C SER A 18 -16.34 -11.96 46.09
N LEU A 19 -15.33 -12.66 46.60
CA LEU A 19 -14.07 -12.91 45.87
C LEU A 19 -14.30 -13.76 44.62
N ALA A 20 -15.16 -14.78 44.69
CA ALA A 20 -15.50 -15.60 43.53
C ALA A 20 -16.19 -14.77 42.44
N LEU A 21 -17.16 -13.93 42.80
CA LEU A 21 -17.83 -13.02 41.87
C LEU A 21 -16.86 -11.99 41.29
N LEU A 22 -15.98 -11.41 42.11
CA LEU A 22 -14.94 -10.50 41.63
C LEU A 22 -14.00 -11.19 40.65
N GLY A 23 -13.59 -12.43 40.93
CA GLY A 23 -12.77 -13.24 40.03
C GLY A 23 -13.44 -13.48 38.68
N LEU A 24 -14.73 -13.80 38.67
CA LEU A 24 -15.54 -13.94 37.44
C LEU A 24 -15.61 -12.62 36.66
N LEU A 25 -15.87 -11.51 37.34
CA LEU A 25 -15.91 -10.19 36.72
C LEU A 25 -14.56 -9.78 36.12
N MET A 26 -13.47 -10.02 36.84
CA MET A 26 -12.11 -9.75 36.35
C MET A 26 -11.76 -10.64 35.15
N ALA A 27 -12.12 -11.93 35.18
CA ALA A 27 -11.93 -12.81 34.05
C ALA A 27 -12.66 -12.30 32.80
N ALA A 28 -13.92 -11.88 32.95
CA ALA A 28 -14.70 -11.28 31.85
C ALA A 28 -14.12 -9.93 31.36
N ALA A 29 -13.62 -9.08 32.26
CA ALA A 29 -12.98 -7.83 31.87
C ALA A 29 -11.67 -8.06 31.09
N LEU A 30 -10.87 -9.04 31.52
CA LEU A 30 -9.61 -9.38 30.87
C LEU A 30 -9.82 -9.94 29.46
N THR A 31 -10.85 -10.77 29.24
CA THR A 31 -11.15 -11.28 27.89
C THR A 31 -11.51 -10.15 26.92
N VAL A 32 -12.32 -9.19 27.37
CA VAL A 32 -12.65 -7.99 26.58
C VAL A 32 -11.41 -7.16 26.28
N LEU A 33 -10.54 -6.97 27.27
CA LEU A 33 -9.29 -6.21 27.09
C LEU A 33 -8.36 -6.85 26.06
N VAL A 34 -8.15 -8.17 26.16
CA VAL A 34 -7.29 -8.93 25.22
C VAL A 34 -7.86 -8.86 23.80
N ALA A 35 -9.17 -9.07 23.64
CA ALA A 35 -9.83 -8.94 22.34
C ALA A 35 -9.72 -7.51 21.77
N GLY A 36 -9.80 -6.49 22.62
CA GLY A 36 -9.61 -5.10 22.23
C GLY A 36 -8.19 -4.79 21.75
N GLN A 37 -7.17 -5.31 22.43
CA GLN A 37 -5.76 -5.14 22.02
C GLN A 37 -5.46 -5.82 20.68
N GLU A 38 -5.96 -7.04 20.48
CA GLU A 38 -5.81 -7.76 19.21
C GLU A 38 -6.50 -7.00 18.06
N SER A 39 -7.73 -6.55 18.28
CA SER A 39 -8.48 -5.77 17.30
C SER A 39 -7.78 -4.46 16.93
N TYR A 40 -7.19 -3.77 17.91
CA TYR A 40 -6.40 -2.57 17.68
C TYR A 40 -5.15 -2.86 16.83
N GLY A 41 -4.41 -3.93 17.14
CA GLY A 41 -3.23 -4.32 16.37
C GLY A 41 -3.57 -4.65 14.92
N LEU A 42 -4.65 -5.38 14.67
CA LEU A 42 -5.15 -5.68 13.32
C LEU A 42 -5.57 -4.40 12.57
N GLY A 43 -6.23 -3.47 13.27
CA GLY A 43 -6.62 -2.17 12.73
C GLY A 43 -5.42 -1.31 12.34
N ALA A 44 -4.42 -1.19 13.21
CA ALA A 44 -3.19 -0.47 12.94
C ALA A 44 -2.45 -1.04 11.71
N ALA A 45 -2.28 -2.37 11.64
CA ALA A 45 -1.65 -3.03 10.51
C ALA A 45 -2.39 -2.78 9.18
N ARG A 46 -3.73 -2.73 9.20
CA ARG A 46 -4.54 -2.39 8.02
C ARG A 46 -4.33 -0.95 7.57
N ILE A 47 -4.27 0.00 8.51
CA ILE A 47 -4.04 1.42 8.22
C ILE A 47 -2.66 1.62 7.59
N ASP A 48 -1.61 1.04 8.18
CA ASP A 48 -0.23 1.14 7.68
C ASP A 48 -0.11 0.58 6.26
N ALA A 49 -0.76 -0.55 5.98
CA ALA A 49 -0.80 -1.14 4.66
C ALA A 49 -1.50 -0.23 3.64
N GLN A 50 -2.63 0.39 4.01
CA GLN A 50 -3.35 1.33 3.16
C GLN A 50 -2.54 2.58 2.85
N GLN A 51 -1.87 3.16 3.85
CA GLN A 51 -1.04 4.35 3.66
C GLN A 51 0.17 4.03 2.78
N SER A 52 0.83 2.90 3.01
CA SER A 52 1.96 2.45 2.19
C SER A 52 1.55 2.23 0.74
N ALA A 53 0.42 1.54 0.51
CA ALA A 53 -0.11 1.34 -0.82
C ALA A 53 -0.44 2.68 -1.51
N ARG A 54 -1.07 3.62 -0.79
CA ARG A 54 -1.40 4.95 -1.30
C ARG A 54 -0.15 5.72 -1.72
N ILE A 55 0.85 5.81 -0.85
CA ILE A 55 2.11 6.51 -1.13
C ILE A 55 2.80 5.94 -2.38
N ALA A 56 2.86 4.61 -2.50
CA ALA A 56 3.46 3.96 -3.65
C ALA A 56 2.68 4.26 -4.95
N LEU A 57 1.34 4.10 -4.93
CA LEU A 57 0.50 4.36 -6.10
C LEU A 57 0.51 5.82 -6.52
N GLU A 58 0.46 6.77 -5.59
CA GLU A 58 0.53 8.20 -5.89
C GLU A 58 1.85 8.58 -6.58
N ARG A 59 2.96 8.05 -6.06
CA ARG A 59 4.29 8.25 -6.66
C ARG A 59 4.38 7.65 -8.05
N MET A 60 4.01 6.37 -8.20
CA MET A 60 4.02 5.70 -9.51
C MET A 60 3.15 6.43 -10.51
N ALA A 61 1.92 6.80 -10.12
CA ALA A 61 0.97 7.46 -11.00
C ALA A 61 1.45 8.86 -11.42
N LYS A 62 2.08 9.61 -10.52
CA LYS A 62 2.67 10.91 -10.85
C LYS A 62 3.75 10.75 -11.93
N GLU A 63 4.68 9.83 -11.73
CA GLU A 63 5.80 9.66 -12.66
C GLU A 63 5.37 9.05 -14.01
N LEU A 64 4.42 8.09 -14.00
CA LEU A 64 3.88 7.47 -15.21
C LEU A 64 3.04 8.42 -16.05
N ARG A 65 2.37 9.42 -15.45
CA ARG A 65 1.68 10.48 -16.21
C ARG A 65 2.65 11.31 -17.07
N GLU A 66 3.92 11.36 -16.71
CA GLU A 66 4.96 12.06 -17.47
C GLU A 66 5.60 11.17 -18.53
N ALA A 67 5.26 9.87 -18.59
CA ALA A 67 5.77 8.96 -19.59
C ALA A 67 5.36 9.41 -21.00
N GLY A 68 6.31 9.39 -21.94
CA GLY A 68 6.08 9.86 -23.30
C GLY A 68 6.09 11.38 -23.43
N TYR A 69 6.59 12.12 -22.44
CA TYR A 69 6.87 13.54 -22.63
C TYR A 69 7.99 13.71 -23.66
N ASP A 70 7.65 14.38 -24.77
CA ASP A 70 8.51 14.58 -25.94
C ASP A 70 8.23 15.99 -26.50
N PRO A 71 8.93 17.02 -25.99
CA PRO A 71 8.72 18.40 -26.45
C PRO A 71 9.29 18.65 -27.86
N THR A 72 10.17 17.77 -28.36
CA THR A 72 10.81 17.93 -29.68
C THR A 72 10.04 17.21 -30.79
N GLY A 73 9.14 16.28 -30.44
CA GLY A 73 8.42 15.46 -31.39
C GLY A 73 9.31 14.40 -32.05
N ALA A 74 10.37 13.96 -31.36
CA ALA A 74 11.32 12.96 -31.86
C ALA A 74 10.70 11.55 -32.02
N GLY A 75 9.47 11.33 -31.57
CA GLY A 75 8.79 10.04 -31.66
C GLY A 75 9.13 9.11 -30.49
N LEU A 76 9.31 9.69 -29.30
CA LEU A 76 9.70 8.96 -28.11
C LEU A 76 8.60 7.99 -27.65
N ALA A 77 8.96 6.70 -27.54
CA ALA A 77 8.09 5.70 -26.94
C ALA A 77 7.93 5.95 -25.43
N ALA A 78 6.70 6.05 -24.93
CA ALA A 78 6.45 6.24 -23.50
C ALA A 78 6.95 5.07 -22.65
N VAL A 79 6.69 3.84 -23.10
CA VAL A 79 7.04 2.61 -22.41
C VAL A 79 8.12 1.87 -23.18
N VAL A 80 9.15 1.44 -22.47
CA VAL A 80 10.27 0.64 -23.00
C VAL A 80 10.07 -0.83 -22.67
N LEU A 81 9.49 -1.11 -21.50
CA LEU A 81 9.23 -2.47 -21.01
C LEU A 81 7.86 -2.54 -20.36
N ALA A 82 7.02 -3.46 -20.83
CA ALA A 82 5.68 -3.69 -20.36
C ALA A 82 5.54 -5.15 -19.87
N GLU A 83 5.90 -5.43 -18.62
CA GLU A 83 5.76 -6.73 -17.99
C GLU A 83 4.70 -6.70 -16.87
N PRO A 84 4.07 -7.83 -16.52
CA PRO A 84 3.02 -7.86 -15.49
C PRO A 84 3.45 -7.36 -14.10
N THR A 85 4.76 -7.38 -13.79
CA THR A 85 5.31 -6.98 -12.48
C THR A 85 6.46 -5.99 -12.59
N ARG A 86 6.73 -5.47 -13.78
CA ARG A 86 7.81 -4.52 -14.04
C ARG A 86 7.48 -3.61 -15.20
N VAL A 87 7.70 -2.32 -15.01
CA VAL A 87 7.56 -1.31 -16.06
C VAL A 87 8.84 -0.52 -16.17
N ALA A 88 9.28 -0.23 -17.39
CA ALA A 88 10.27 0.80 -17.67
C ALA A 88 9.66 1.81 -18.65
N PHE A 89 9.75 3.08 -18.33
CA PHE A 89 9.19 4.18 -19.11
C PHE A 89 10.19 5.32 -19.20
N GLN A 90 9.98 6.20 -20.17
CA GLN A 90 10.91 7.28 -20.47
C GLN A 90 10.20 8.59 -20.82
N ARG A 91 10.95 9.69 -20.69
CA ARG A 91 10.49 11.07 -20.85
C ARG A 91 11.69 11.98 -21.14
N ASP A 92 11.62 12.80 -22.19
CA ASP A 92 12.66 13.77 -22.54
C ASP A 92 12.50 15.02 -21.67
N LEU A 93 13.26 15.08 -20.55
CA LEU A 93 13.13 16.16 -19.57
C LEU A 93 13.92 17.39 -19.97
N ASN A 94 15.04 17.21 -20.68
CA ASN A 94 15.89 18.31 -21.10
C ASN A 94 15.47 18.91 -22.45
N GLY A 95 14.61 18.22 -23.21
CA GLY A 95 14.06 18.66 -24.47
C GLY A 95 15.04 18.63 -25.63
N ASN A 96 16.02 17.72 -25.62
CA ASN A 96 17.02 17.59 -26.68
C ASN A 96 16.68 16.49 -27.70
N GLY A 97 15.56 15.78 -27.54
CA GLY A 97 15.11 14.70 -28.43
C GLY A 97 15.87 13.38 -28.25
N VAL A 98 16.73 13.26 -27.23
CA VAL A 98 17.56 12.08 -26.95
C VAL A 98 17.39 11.64 -25.49
N VAL A 99 16.94 10.40 -25.29
CA VAL A 99 16.74 9.86 -23.94
C VAL A 99 18.06 9.47 -23.28
N ASP A 100 18.39 10.12 -22.17
CA ASP A 100 19.43 9.71 -21.22
C ASP A 100 18.90 8.60 -20.28
N PRO A 101 19.34 7.34 -20.39
CA PRO A 101 18.85 6.25 -19.53
C PRO A 101 19.09 6.45 -18.03
N THR A 102 19.99 7.37 -17.65
CA THR A 102 20.30 7.65 -16.24
C THR A 102 19.41 8.72 -15.63
N ARG A 103 18.75 9.55 -16.43
CA ARG A 103 17.92 10.68 -15.94
C ARG A 103 16.49 10.66 -16.46
N GLU A 104 16.30 10.12 -17.64
CA GLU A 104 15.08 10.21 -18.44
C GLU A 104 14.38 8.87 -18.59
N ARG A 105 14.96 7.81 -17.99
CA ARG A 105 14.33 6.51 -17.85
C ARG A 105 14.10 6.18 -16.38
N VAL A 106 12.90 5.71 -16.09
CA VAL A 106 12.51 5.21 -14.78
C VAL A 106 11.98 3.80 -14.94
N SER A 107 12.32 2.92 -13.99
CA SER A 107 11.69 1.61 -13.89
C SER A 107 11.16 1.34 -12.50
N TYR A 108 10.02 0.65 -12.44
CA TYR A 108 9.47 0.07 -11.22
C TYR A 108 9.46 -1.45 -11.35
N LEU A 109 9.83 -2.14 -10.27
CA LEU A 109 9.78 -3.59 -10.22
C LEU A 109 9.51 -4.06 -8.79
N LEU A 110 8.79 -5.17 -8.68
CA LEU A 110 8.66 -5.91 -7.43
C LEU A 110 9.80 -6.93 -7.32
N ARG A 111 10.60 -6.84 -6.25
CA ARG A 111 11.63 -7.85 -5.92
C ARG A 111 11.35 -8.43 -4.55
N GLY A 112 10.96 -9.71 -4.49
CA GLY A 112 10.45 -10.30 -3.25
C GLY A 112 9.19 -9.54 -2.81
N SER A 113 9.21 -9.03 -1.58
CA SER A 113 8.12 -8.21 -1.01
C SER A 113 8.39 -6.70 -1.04
N VAL A 114 9.36 -6.24 -1.83
CA VAL A 114 9.78 -4.84 -1.88
C VAL A 114 9.53 -4.26 -3.25
N LEU A 115 8.67 -3.23 -3.33
CA LEU A 115 8.52 -2.43 -4.53
C LEU A 115 9.71 -1.48 -4.64
N ARG A 116 10.39 -1.51 -5.78
CA ARG A 116 11.59 -0.71 -6.03
C ARG A 116 11.39 0.21 -7.22
N ARG A 117 12.11 1.33 -7.20
CA ARG A 117 12.21 2.30 -8.27
C ARG A 117 13.67 2.51 -8.66
N GLU A 118 13.97 2.51 -9.94
CA GLU A 118 15.32 2.77 -10.46
C GLU A 118 15.27 3.89 -11.49
N ALA A 119 16.11 4.91 -11.29
CA ALA A 119 16.24 6.07 -12.18
C ALA A 119 17.70 6.59 -12.16
N GLY A 120 18.63 5.74 -12.60
CA GLY A 120 20.06 6.07 -12.77
C GLY A 120 20.96 6.00 -11.53
N ALA A 121 20.43 6.16 -10.31
CA ALA A 121 21.21 6.09 -9.07
C ALA A 121 21.08 4.72 -8.35
N GLY A 122 20.72 3.67 -9.09
CA GLY A 122 20.40 2.34 -8.55
C GLY A 122 18.95 2.21 -8.07
N ALA A 123 18.53 0.95 -7.84
CA ALA A 123 17.17 0.65 -7.42
C ALA A 123 16.94 0.99 -5.94
N GLN A 124 16.06 1.93 -5.65
CA GLN A 124 15.66 2.37 -4.31
C GLN A 124 14.36 1.68 -3.86
N PRO A 125 14.25 1.22 -2.60
CA PRO A 125 12.99 0.71 -2.07
C PRO A 125 11.97 1.86 -1.92
N ILE A 126 10.72 1.60 -2.31
CA ILE A 126 9.60 2.53 -2.16
C ILE A 126 8.76 2.12 -0.94
N ILE A 127 8.31 0.87 -0.93
CA ILE A 127 7.60 0.25 0.18
C ILE A 127 8.00 -1.22 0.31
N GLU A 128 7.84 -1.74 1.52
CA GLU A 128 7.97 -3.16 1.83
C GLU A 128 6.62 -3.80 2.12
N GLY A 129 6.60 -5.13 2.29
CA GLY A 129 5.38 -5.86 2.61
C GLY A 129 4.41 -5.94 1.43
N VAL A 130 4.87 -5.78 0.21
CA VAL A 130 4.05 -5.99 -0.99
C VAL A 130 3.81 -7.48 -1.17
N ARG A 131 2.54 -7.87 -1.26
CA ARG A 131 2.11 -9.25 -1.55
C ARG A 131 2.04 -9.50 -3.04
N SER A 132 1.52 -8.54 -3.79
CA SER A 132 1.45 -8.62 -5.24
C SER A 132 1.45 -7.24 -5.87
N LEU A 133 2.11 -7.14 -7.02
CA LEU A 133 1.99 -6.04 -7.98
C LEU A 133 1.45 -6.65 -9.27
N ALA A 134 0.40 -6.07 -9.85
CA ALA A 134 -0.08 -6.42 -11.17
C ALA A 134 -0.19 -5.17 -12.03
N LEU A 135 0.45 -5.22 -13.20
CA LEU A 135 0.50 -4.18 -14.19
C LEU A 135 -0.22 -4.68 -15.44
N THR A 136 -1.30 -3.99 -15.81
CA THR A 136 -2.05 -4.27 -17.02
C THR A 136 -1.98 -3.05 -17.92
N TYR A 137 -1.55 -3.22 -19.17
CA TYR A 137 -1.36 -2.12 -20.10
C TYR A 137 -2.49 -2.11 -21.12
N PHE A 138 -2.86 -0.91 -21.55
CA PHE A 138 -3.95 -0.69 -22.51
C PHE A 138 -3.43 0.14 -23.67
N ASP A 139 -3.87 -0.18 -24.88
CA ASP A 139 -3.65 0.66 -26.05
C ASP A 139 -4.61 1.86 -26.08
N ARG A 140 -4.52 2.69 -27.13
CA ARG A 140 -5.39 3.87 -27.30
C ARG A 140 -6.87 3.53 -27.45
N ALA A 141 -7.20 2.30 -27.87
CA ALA A 141 -8.58 1.82 -27.96
C ALA A 141 -9.08 1.25 -26.63
N GLY A 142 -8.24 1.20 -25.59
CA GLY A 142 -8.56 0.62 -24.30
C GLY A 142 -8.46 -0.90 -24.28
N VAL A 143 -7.82 -1.52 -25.29
CA VAL A 143 -7.62 -2.97 -25.36
C VAL A 143 -6.32 -3.33 -24.65
N GLU A 144 -6.34 -4.42 -23.88
CA GLU A 144 -5.12 -4.90 -23.22
C GLU A 144 -4.02 -5.23 -24.23
N THR A 145 -2.80 -4.82 -23.92
CA THR A 145 -1.64 -5.02 -24.78
C THR A 145 -0.43 -5.40 -23.94
N THR A 146 0.44 -6.24 -24.47
CA THR A 146 1.77 -6.50 -23.91
C THR A 146 2.85 -5.81 -24.73
N ASP A 147 2.51 -5.25 -25.89
CA ASP A 147 3.41 -4.47 -26.72
C ASP A 147 3.64 -3.07 -26.10
N PRO A 148 4.87 -2.75 -25.67
CA PRO A 148 5.23 -1.44 -25.13
C PRO A 148 4.97 -0.28 -26.11
N ALA A 149 5.13 -0.50 -27.42
CA ALA A 149 4.98 0.55 -28.43
C ALA A 149 3.51 0.99 -28.59
N ARG A 150 2.58 0.08 -28.31
CA ARG A 150 1.12 0.33 -28.34
C ARG A 150 0.58 0.85 -27.01
N ALA A 151 1.33 0.72 -25.92
CA ALA A 151 0.85 1.03 -24.58
C ALA A 151 0.57 2.55 -24.45
N ALA A 152 -0.68 2.89 -24.17
CA ALA A 152 -1.19 4.26 -24.00
C ALA A 152 -1.65 4.53 -22.55
N GLY A 153 -1.87 3.47 -21.76
CA GLY A 153 -2.13 3.58 -20.34
C GLY A 153 -1.80 2.31 -19.60
N ILE A 154 -1.86 2.39 -18.28
CA ILE A 154 -1.54 1.31 -17.34
C ILE A 154 -2.51 1.33 -16.17
N ARG A 155 -3.00 0.15 -15.79
CA ARG A 155 -3.66 -0.11 -14.51
C ARG A 155 -2.67 -0.79 -13.59
N ILE A 156 -2.54 -0.24 -12.39
CA ILE A 156 -1.62 -0.68 -11.37
C ILE A 156 -2.46 -1.17 -10.21
N ARG A 157 -2.38 -2.47 -9.93
CA ARG A 157 -3.04 -3.09 -8.78
C ARG A 157 -1.97 -3.55 -7.80
N LEU A 158 -2.07 -3.09 -6.56
CA LEU A 158 -1.07 -3.26 -5.53
C LEU A 158 -1.73 -3.82 -4.27
N ASP A 159 -1.27 -4.97 -3.80
CA ASP A 159 -1.66 -5.56 -2.51
C ASP A 159 -0.48 -5.43 -1.53
N VAL A 160 -0.72 -4.75 -0.42
CA VAL A 160 0.27 -4.50 0.64
C VAL A 160 -0.20 -5.12 1.94
N GLY A 161 0.68 -5.80 2.65
CA GLY A 161 0.45 -6.28 4.01
C GLY A 161 1.42 -7.40 4.37
N ARG A 162 1.85 -7.43 5.63
CA ARG A 162 2.51 -8.61 6.21
C ARG A 162 1.41 -9.57 6.68
N ARG A 163 1.68 -10.87 6.85
CA ARG A 163 0.65 -11.92 7.09
C ARG A 163 -0.54 -11.41 7.95
N GLY A 164 -1.77 -11.52 7.47
CA GLY A 164 -2.97 -10.98 8.14
C GLY A 164 -3.61 -9.80 7.39
N PRO A 165 -4.04 -8.72 8.07
CA PRO A 165 -4.63 -7.55 7.41
C PRO A 165 -3.68 -6.96 6.35
N GLY A 166 -4.22 -6.62 5.19
CA GLY A 166 -3.48 -5.97 4.10
C GLY A 166 -4.35 -4.93 3.43
N ALA A 167 -3.93 -4.34 2.32
CA ALA A 167 -4.65 -3.32 1.59
C ALA A 167 -4.44 -3.56 0.11
N LEU A 168 -5.52 -3.90 -0.58
CA LEU A 168 -5.56 -3.97 -2.02
C LEU A 168 -6.05 -2.63 -2.57
N MET A 169 -5.25 -2.00 -3.40
CA MET A 169 -5.57 -0.74 -4.05
C MET A 169 -5.27 -0.81 -5.54
N GLU A 170 -5.98 0.00 -6.31
CA GLU A 170 -5.84 0.07 -7.75
C GLU A 170 -5.86 1.53 -8.21
N THR A 171 -5.07 1.84 -9.23
CA THR A 171 -5.12 3.11 -9.94
C THR A 171 -4.90 2.88 -11.43
N GLN A 172 -5.48 3.74 -12.27
CA GLN A 172 -5.29 3.71 -13.71
C GLN A 172 -4.73 5.04 -14.17
N VAL A 173 -3.75 4.99 -15.08
CA VAL A 173 -2.97 6.13 -15.53
C VAL A 173 -2.84 6.07 -17.04
N SER A 174 -3.18 7.16 -17.71
CA SER A 174 -2.85 7.36 -19.13
C SER A 174 -1.48 8.01 -19.27
N PHE A 175 -0.73 7.61 -20.29
CA PHE A 175 0.57 8.21 -20.62
C PHE A 175 0.37 9.50 -21.42
N ARG A 176 1.39 10.36 -21.44
CA ARG A 176 1.29 11.69 -22.08
C ARG A 176 1.20 11.63 -23.60
N ASN A 177 1.83 10.65 -24.23
CA ASN A 177 1.77 10.44 -25.68
C ASN A 177 0.43 9.80 -26.15
N ALA A 178 -0.45 9.40 -25.23
CA ALA A 178 -1.76 8.84 -25.57
C ALA A 178 -2.74 9.91 -26.08
N THR A 179 -2.53 11.19 -25.73
CA THR A 179 -3.40 12.31 -26.11
C THR A 179 -2.97 13.02 -27.41
N GLN A 180 -1.86 12.58 -28.02
CA GLN A 180 -1.36 13.10 -29.30
C GLN A 180 -1.65 12.13 -30.43
#